data_AF-A0A5E7XWC3-F1
#
_entry.id   AF-A0A5E7XWC3-F1
#
_cell.length_a   1.000
_cell.length_b   1.000
_cell.length_c   1.000
_cell.angle_alpha   90.00
_cell.angle_beta   90.00
_cell.angle_gamma   90.00
#
_symmetry.space_group_name_H-M   'P 1'
#
loop_
_entity.id
_entity.type
_entity.pdbx_description
1 polymer ?
#
loop_
_entity_poly.entity_id
_entity_poly.type
_entity_poly.pdbx_seq_one_letter_code
_entity_poly.pdbx_strand_id
1 'polypeptide(L)'
;MSSHSRPLPRLDVGLGFILLCAFAAVLWLAGGASRADAMGQVLVRTAAFAILVALALFGPRPAFASAKPVTWLLASAILLAMLQLVPLPPALWQALPGRALFGQAAELTGQSQPWRPIAIVPGAAANAAASLVVPLVVLILWGCLREDERRRLPGLLLILVTASMALGLLQFTGSVFDNPLINDSIDQVSGTFANRNHFAAFLAIGCVVAPVWAFAEGRKPGWRAPTALGIVALLVLALLLTGSRAGILLGVIGLGFGLLLARDGIRRTLRHYPRWVFPALIGAIVLLVAGLAVASILADRAVSVHRVFENASVADRRENALPVVLAMVKAYFPFGAGFGGFDQIFRIHEPFDLLTYTYFNQAHDDLLAVVLDGGLAGAVILLAGLGWAVLASMRAWRTGARTGARQTARLGSVILLIVVLASAVDYPARTPMMMAVVMLAALWLADQRDAAGQRPLPATRQPI
;
A
#
# COMPACT_ATOMS: atom_id res chain seq x y z
N MET A 1 48.86 -19.78 -22.38
CA MET A 1 47.94 -18.86 -21.67
C MET A 1 46.53 -19.09 -22.20
N SER A 2 45.79 -20.02 -21.61
CA SER A 2 44.40 -20.31 -21.97
C SER A 2 43.47 -19.41 -21.15
N SER A 3 42.84 -18.44 -21.81
CA SER A 3 41.83 -17.58 -21.18
C SER A 3 40.58 -18.41 -20.89
N HIS A 4 40.42 -18.81 -19.63
CA HIS A 4 39.13 -19.29 -19.12
C HIS A 4 38.19 -18.08 -19.01
N SER A 5 37.52 -17.74 -20.10
CA SER A 5 36.32 -16.91 -20.08
C SER A 5 35.24 -17.69 -19.34
N ARG A 6 35.11 -17.45 -18.03
CA ARG A 6 33.95 -17.91 -17.26
C ARG A 6 32.71 -17.32 -17.94
N PRO A 7 31.78 -18.13 -18.47
CA PRO A 7 30.55 -17.60 -19.03
C PRO A 7 29.83 -16.82 -17.93
N LEU A 8 29.47 -15.57 -18.22
CA LEU A 8 28.64 -14.77 -17.33
C LEU A 8 27.39 -15.59 -16.98
N PRO A 9 27.00 -15.69 -15.70
CA PRO A 9 25.83 -16.46 -15.31
C PRO A 9 24.60 -15.83 -16.00
N ARG A 10 24.03 -16.54 -16.99
CA ARG A 10 22.75 -16.14 -17.57
C ARG A 10 21.72 -16.19 -16.45
N LEU A 11 21.15 -15.04 -16.13
CA LEU A 11 20.02 -14.94 -15.21
C LEU A 11 18.84 -15.66 -15.89
N ASP A 12 18.63 -16.94 -15.56
CA ASP A 12 17.41 -17.66 -15.93
C ASP A 12 16.26 -17.06 -15.12
N VAL A 13 15.50 -16.18 -15.77
CA VAL A 13 14.38 -15.43 -15.20
C VAL A 13 13.12 -15.85 -15.94
N GLY A 14 12.11 -16.28 -15.19
CA GLY A 14 10.82 -16.66 -15.75
C GLY A 14 10.03 -15.45 -16.26
N LEU A 15 9.17 -15.69 -17.25
CA LEU A 15 8.28 -14.67 -17.83
C LEU A 15 7.48 -13.92 -16.76
N GLY A 16 6.98 -14.62 -15.73
CA GLY A 16 6.23 -13.99 -14.63
C GLY A 16 7.03 -12.92 -13.88
N PHE A 17 8.32 -13.13 -13.65
CA PHE A 17 9.15 -12.12 -13.00
C PHE A 17 9.43 -10.93 -13.92
N ILE A 18 9.66 -11.16 -15.21
CA ILE A 18 9.83 -10.09 -16.21
C ILE A 18 8.58 -9.21 -16.26
N LEU A 19 7.40 -9.82 -16.36
CA LEU A 19 6.12 -9.11 -16.40
C LEU A 19 5.85 -8.36 -15.09
N LEU A 20 6.23 -8.91 -13.93
CA LEU A 20 6.12 -8.20 -12.65
C LEU A 20 7.04 -6.98 -12.57
N CYS A 21 8.28 -7.08 -13.04
CA CYS A 21 9.19 -5.95 -13.12
C CYS A 21 8.67 -4.87 -14.08
N ALA A 22 8.15 -5.27 -15.24
CA ALA A 22 7.51 -4.35 -16.18
C ALA A 22 6.30 -3.66 -15.55
N PHE A 23 5.45 -4.40 -14.85
CA PHE A 23 4.30 -3.83 -14.14
C PHE A 23 4.72 -2.87 -13.04
N ALA A 24 5.74 -3.23 -12.25
CA ALA A 24 6.28 -2.37 -11.20
C ALA A 24 6.82 -1.05 -11.76
N ALA A 25 7.44 -1.05 -12.93
CA ALA A 25 7.87 0.17 -13.61
C ALA A 25 6.67 1.04 -14.04
N VAL A 26 5.62 0.43 -14.60
CA VAL A 26 4.37 1.17 -14.94
C VAL A 26 3.72 1.76 -13.69
N LEU A 27 3.65 0.99 -12.60
CA LEU A 27 3.10 1.46 -11.32
C LEU A 27 3.94 2.60 -10.72
N TRP A 28 5.25 2.56 -10.87
CA TRP A 28 6.13 3.64 -10.42
C TRP A 28 5.92 4.94 -11.22
N LEU A 29 5.70 4.83 -12.53
CA LEU A 29 5.47 5.99 -13.41
C LEU A 29 4.07 6.60 -13.27
N ALA A 30 3.04 5.77 -13.06
CA ALA A 30 1.64 6.16 -13.24
C ALA A 30 0.69 5.72 -12.10
N GLY A 31 1.17 4.95 -11.14
CA GLY A 31 0.37 4.35 -10.07
C GLY A 31 0.29 5.19 -8.79
N GLY A 32 0.76 6.44 -8.82
CA GLY A 32 0.85 7.33 -7.66
C GLY A 32 -0.41 8.15 -7.34
N ALA A 33 -1.39 8.17 -8.24
CA ALA A 33 -2.64 8.91 -8.10
C ALA A 33 -3.79 7.99 -7.68
N SER A 34 -4.67 8.49 -6.82
CA SER A 34 -5.91 7.81 -6.38
C SER A 34 -7.18 8.40 -7.00
N ARG A 35 -7.04 9.50 -7.76
CA ARG A 35 -8.12 10.13 -8.50
C ARG A 35 -8.61 9.23 -9.63
N ALA A 36 -9.93 9.15 -9.79
CA ALA A 36 -10.57 8.32 -10.81
C ALA A 36 -10.29 8.79 -12.24
N ASP A 37 -10.12 10.10 -12.43
CA ASP A 37 -9.92 10.78 -13.70
C ASP A 37 -8.43 10.95 -14.08
N ALA A 38 -7.51 10.47 -13.25
CA ALA A 38 -6.08 10.55 -13.55
C ALA A 38 -5.72 9.66 -14.75
N MET A 39 -4.99 10.20 -15.74
CA MET A 39 -4.58 9.47 -16.94
C MET A 39 -3.76 8.21 -16.62
N GLY A 40 -2.99 8.24 -15.52
CA GLY A 40 -2.22 7.09 -15.05
C GLY A 40 -3.08 5.86 -14.74
N GLN A 41 -4.35 6.04 -14.33
CA GLN A 41 -5.27 4.92 -14.10
C GLN A 41 -5.51 4.12 -15.39
N VAL A 42 -5.64 4.80 -16.52
CA VAL A 42 -5.84 4.16 -17.83
C VAL A 42 -4.60 3.36 -18.22
N LEU A 43 -3.41 3.95 -18.09
CA LEU A 43 -2.15 3.28 -18.41
C LEU A 43 -1.93 2.04 -17.54
N VAL A 44 -2.11 2.17 -16.22
CA VAL A 44 -1.91 1.07 -15.26
C VAL A 44 -2.88 -0.08 -15.54
N ARG A 45 -4.17 0.21 -15.77
CA ARG A 45 -5.17 -0.84 -16.04
C ARG A 45 -4.96 -1.50 -17.40
N THR A 46 -4.58 -0.74 -18.41
CA THR A 46 -4.25 -1.28 -19.73
C THR A 46 -3.05 -2.23 -19.64
N ALA A 47 -1.99 -1.82 -18.95
CA ALA A 47 -0.83 -2.67 -18.69
C ALA A 47 -1.21 -3.93 -17.89
N ALA A 48 -2.05 -3.78 -16.86
CA ALA A 48 -2.55 -4.89 -16.06
C ALA A 48 -3.29 -5.93 -16.92
N PHE A 49 -4.24 -5.52 -17.76
CA PHE A 49 -4.95 -6.42 -18.67
C PHE A 49 -4.03 -7.04 -19.72
N ALA A 50 -3.11 -6.27 -20.31
CA ALA A 50 -2.14 -6.79 -21.26
C ALA A 50 -1.26 -7.89 -20.64
N ILE A 51 -0.85 -7.72 -19.38
CA ILE A 51 -0.11 -8.74 -18.63
C ILE A 51 -0.96 -9.98 -18.36
N LEU A 52 -2.24 -9.83 -17.99
CA LEU A 52 -3.14 -10.97 -17.80
C LEU A 52 -3.29 -11.78 -19.10
N VAL A 53 -3.46 -11.09 -20.24
CA VAL A 53 -3.52 -11.73 -21.55
C VAL A 53 -2.21 -12.44 -21.88
N ALA A 54 -1.07 -11.77 -21.69
CA ALA A 54 0.24 -12.39 -21.92
C ALA A 54 0.48 -13.63 -21.06
N LEU A 55 0.06 -13.61 -19.79
CA LEU A 55 0.13 -14.77 -18.90
C LEU A 55 -0.84 -15.88 -19.31
N ALA A 56 -2.04 -15.55 -19.77
CA ALA A 56 -2.99 -16.54 -20.25
C ALA A 56 -2.49 -17.28 -21.50
N LEU A 57 -1.77 -16.58 -22.39
CA LEU A 57 -1.26 -17.12 -23.64
C LEU A 57 0.10 -17.82 -23.50
N PHE A 58 1.01 -17.27 -22.69
CA PHE A 58 2.42 -17.70 -22.63
C PHE A 58 2.91 -18.04 -21.22
N GLY A 59 2.10 -17.78 -20.20
CA GLY A 59 2.48 -17.94 -18.80
C GLY A 59 2.36 -19.39 -18.31
N PRO A 60 3.16 -19.77 -17.30
CA PRO A 60 2.94 -21.03 -16.60
C PRO A 60 1.62 -20.99 -15.82
N ARG A 61 1.06 -22.16 -15.51
CA ARG A 61 -0.13 -22.25 -14.64
C ARG A 61 0.20 -21.71 -13.24
N PRO A 62 -0.55 -20.72 -12.73
CA PRO A 62 -0.26 -20.12 -11.44
C PRO A 62 -0.61 -21.07 -10.28
N ALA A 63 0.24 -21.11 -9.26
CA ALA A 63 0.03 -21.93 -8.07
C ALA A 63 -0.28 -21.07 -6.83
N PHE A 64 -1.49 -21.23 -6.27
CA PHE A 64 -2.02 -20.40 -5.17
C PHE A 64 -2.06 -21.09 -3.80
N ALA A 65 -1.44 -22.27 -3.65
CA ALA A 65 -1.64 -23.12 -2.46
C ALA A 65 -1.36 -22.39 -1.12
N SER A 66 -0.34 -21.52 -1.08
CA SER A 66 0.01 -20.72 0.10
C SER A 66 -0.66 -19.34 0.17
N ALA A 67 -1.42 -18.93 -0.85
CA ALA A 67 -2.05 -17.62 -0.97
C ALA A 67 -3.58 -17.64 -0.75
N LYS A 68 -4.16 -18.78 -0.31
CA LYS A 68 -5.62 -18.96 -0.21
C LYS A 68 -6.35 -17.85 0.57
N PRO A 69 -5.92 -17.44 1.78
CA PRO A 69 -6.65 -16.41 2.52
C PRO A 69 -6.70 -15.08 1.77
N VAL A 70 -5.58 -14.68 1.17
CA VAL A 70 -5.48 -13.44 0.39
C VAL A 70 -6.31 -13.52 -0.89
N THR A 71 -6.33 -14.69 -1.54
CA THR A 71 -7.16 -14.95 -2.71
C THR A 71 -8.64 -14.81 -2.41
N TRP A 72 -9.11 -15.38 -1.30
CA TRP A 72 -10.50 -15.27 -0.89
C TRP A 72 -10.88 -13.83 -0.49
N LEU A 73 -10.02 -13.12 0.23
CA LEU A 73 -10.26 -11.71 0.57
C LEU A 73 -10.37 -10.84 -0.68
N LEU A 74 -9.47 -11.01 -1.65
CA LEU A 74 -9.51 -10.28 -2.92
C LEU A 74 -10.75 -10.66 -3.74
N ALA A 75 -11.08 -11.95 -3.82
CA ALA A 75 -12.28 -12.43 -4.53
C ALA A 75 -13.56 -11.86 -3.92
N SER A 76 -13.67 -11.79 -2.59
CA SER A 76 -14.79 -11.17 -1.89
C SER A 76 -14.88 -9.66 -2.15
N ALA A 77 -13.74 -8.96 -2.18
CA ALA A 77 -13.72 -7.52 -2.50
C ALA A 77 -14.16 -7.25 -3.95
N ILE A 78 -13.68 -8.06 -4.91
CA ILE A 78 -14.10 -7.99 -6.31
C ILE A 78 -15.60 -8.30 -6.42
N LEU A 79 -16.07 -9.37 -5.78
CA LEU A 79 -17.47 -9.76 -5.80
C LEU A 79 -18.36 -8.64 -5.25
N LEU A 80 -18.00 -8.03 -4.12
CA LEU A 80 -18.78 -6.92 -3.55
C LEU A 80 -18.82 -5.71 -4.51
N ALA A 81 -17.69 -5.33 -5.10
CA ALA A 81 -17.63 -4.22 -6.06
C ALA A 81 -18.48 -4.51 -7.31
N MET A 82 -18.49 -5.75 -7.80
CA MET A 82 -19.32 -6.17 -8.94
C MET A 82 -20.80 -6.23 -8.58
N LEU A 83 -21.15 -6.70 -7.37
CA LEU A 83 -22.54 -6.71 -6.89
C LEU A 83 -23.12 -5.31 -6.80
N GLN A 84 -22.31 -4.29 -6.50
CA GLN A 84 -22.77 -2.90 -6.46
C GLN A 84 -23.22 -2.35 -7.83
N LEU A 85 -22.84 -3.02 -8.93
CA LEU A 85 -23.24 -2.66 -10.30
C LEU A 85 -24.52 -3.37 -10.75
N VAL A 86 -25.05 -4.32 -9.97
CA VAL A 86 -26.27 -5.05 -10.31
C VAL A 86 -27.47 -4.10 -10.23
N PRO A 87 -28.21 -3.88 -11.33
CA PRO A 87 -29.39 -3.03 -11.31
C PRO A 87 -30.52 -3.68 -10.51
N LEU A 88 -31.11 -2.91 -9.62
CA LEU A 88 -32.29 -3.30 -8.85
C LEU A 88 -33.57 -2.71 -9.47
N PRO A 89 -34.70 -3.42 -9.36
CA PRO A 89 -36.02 -2.87 -9.66
C PRO A 89 -36.30 -1.59 -8.85
N PRO A 90 -37.10 -0.64 -9.38
CA PRO A 90 -37.36 0.65 -8.75
C PRO A 90 -37.81 0.57 -7.28
N ALA A 91 -38.75 -0.32 -6.96
CA ALA A 91 -39.28 -0.49 -5.61
C ALA A 91 -38.19 -0.95 -4.61
N LEU A 92 -37.34 -1.90 -5.01
CA LEU A 92 -36.25 -2.38 -4.16
C LEU A 92 -35.16 -1.33 -4.01
N TRP A 93 -34.85 -0.60 -5.07
CA TRP A 93 -33.84 0.45 -5.03
C TRP A 93 -34.27 1.61 -4.13
N GLN A 94 -35.51 2.08 -4.24
CA GLN A 94 -36.04 3.17 -3.41
C GLN A 94 -36.15 2.79 -1.93
N ALA A 95 -36.36 1.50 -1.63
CA ALA A 95 -36.39 1.01 -0.26
C ALA A 95 -35.01 1.00 0.42
N LEU A 96 -33.90 1.16 -0.32
CA LEU A 96 -32.57 1.24 0.28
C LEU A 96 -32.38 2.56 1.06
N PRO A 97 -31.59 2.55 2.15
CA PRO A 97 -31.24 3.75 2.90
C PRO A 97 -30.59 4.83 2.02
N GLY A 98 -30.92 6.09 2.31
CA GLY A 98 -30.38 7.26 1.60
C GLY A 98 -30.91 7.47 0.17
N ARG A 99 -32.01 6.82 -0.23
CA ARG A 99 -32.60 6.94 -1.59
C ARG A 99 -33.79 7.89 -1.71
N ALA A 100 -34.36 8.33 -0.58
CA ALA A 100 -35.54 9.19 -0.56
C ALA A 100 -35.36 10.48 -1.39
N LEU A 101 -34.21 11.16 -1.26
CA LEU A 101 -33.90 12.40 -2.00
C LEU A 101 -33.99 12.19 -3.52
N PHE A 102 -33.45 11.08 -4.03
CA PHE A 102 -33.46 10.77 -5.46
C PHE A 102 -34.86 10.40 -5.95
N GLY A 103 -35.66 9.72 -5.12
CA GLY A 103 -37.06 9.42 -5.41
C GLY A 103 -37.91 10.69 -5.54
N GLN A 104 -37.77 11.61 -4.57
CA GLN A 104 -38.47 12.90 -4.59
C GLN A 104 -38.10 13.75 -5.80
N ALA A 105 -36.82 13.79 -6.19
CA ALA A 105 -36.38 14.51 -7.38
C ALA A 105 -36.97 13.93 -8.68
N ALA A 106 -37.10 12.59 -8.77
CA ALA A 106 -37.72 11.94 -9.92
C ALA A 106 -39.22 12.27 -10.02
N GLU A 107 -39.94 12.23 -8.88
CA GLU A 107 -41.35 12.60 -8.80
C GLU A 107 -41.60 14.06 -9.22
N LEU A 108 -40.80 15.00 -8.69
CA LEU A 108 -40.91 16.43 -9.00
C LEU A 108 -40.64 16.75 -10.48
N THR A 109 -39.83 15.93 -11.15
CA THR A 109 -39.48 16.11 -12.57
C THR A 109 -40.37 15.28 -13.51
N GLY A 110 -41.37 14.57 -12.98
CA GLY A 110 -42.24 13.69 -13.77
C GLY A 110 -41.50 12.51 -14.39
N GLN A 111 -40.32 12.16 -13.88
CA GLN A 111 -39.52 11.06 -14.38
C GLN A 111 -39.87 9.77 -13.64
N SER A 112 -40.13 8.70 -14.40
CA SER A 112 -40.23 7.37 -13.80
C SER A 112 -38.87 6.96 -13.23
N GLN A 113 -38.84 6.39 -12.04
CA GLN A 113 -37.63 5.81 -11.49
C GLN A 113 -37.21 4.58 -12.32
N PRO A 114 -36.06 4.59 -13.03
CA PRO A 114 -35.60 3.44 -13.78
C PRO A 114 -34.98 2.38 -12.86
N TRP A 115 -34.65 1.21 -13.42
CA TRP A 115 -33.76 0.26 -12.75
C TRP A 115 -32.39 0.90 -12.53
N ARG A 116 -31.88 0.83 -11.31
CA ARG A 116 -30.61 1.46 -10.94
C ARG A 116 -29.71 0.51 -10.17
N PRO A 117 -28.39 0.57 -10.39
CA PRO A 117 -27.42 -0.16 -9.59
C PRO A 117 -27.52 0.16 -8.09
N ILE A 118 -27.04 -0.77 -7.26
CA ILE A 118 -26.94 -0.54 -5.81
C ILE A 118 -26.07 0.68 -5.54
N ALA A 119 -24.95 0.88 -6.24
CA ALA A 119 -24.15 2.10 -6.12
C ALA A 119 -24.93 3.36 -6.53
N ILE A 120 -24.87 4.44 -5.72
CA ILE A 120 -25.48 5.73 -6.05
C ILE A 120 -24.83 6.35 -7.29
N VAL A 121 -23.52 6.16 -7.46
CA VAL A 121 -22.73 6.66 -8.58
C VAL A 121 -22.16 5.46 -9.37
N PRO A 122 -22.92 4.87 -10.32
CA PRO A 122 -22.52 3.65 -11.01
C PRO A 122 -21.19 3.74 -11.74
N GLY A 123 -20.90 4.87 -12.39
CA GLY A 123 -19.62 5.08 -13.09
C GLY A 123 -18.41 5.05 -12.16
N ALA A 124 -18.56 5.59 -10.94
CA ALA A 124 -17.51 5.55 -9.94
C ALA A 124 -17.30 4.13 -9.38
N ALA A 125 -18.40 3.39 -9.13
CA ALA A 125 -18.33 1.99 -8.71
C ALA A 125 -17.70 1.10 -9.78
N ALA A 126 -18.00 1.33 -11.06
CA ALA A 126 -17.39 0.61 -12.17
C ALA A 126 -15.89 0.89 -12.26
N ASN A 127 -15.51 2.17 -12.08
CA ASN A 127 -14.11 2.57 -12.01
C ASN A 127 -13.37 1.93 -10.81
N ALA A 128 -14.01 1.86 -9.64
CA ALA A 128 -13.45 1.21 -8.46
C ALA A 128 -13.29 -0.30 -8.67
N ALA A 129 -14.30 -0.98 -9.22
CA ALA A 129 -14.22 -2.40 -9.58
C ALA A 129 -13.08 -2.68 -10.57
N ALA A 130 -12.95 -1.85 -11.61
CA ALA A 130 -11.87 -1.96 -12.59
C ALA A 130 -10.47 -1.77 -11.97
N SER A 131 -10.33 -0.97 -10.91
CA SER A 131 -9.05 -0.77 -10.22
C SER A 131 -8.52 -2.04 -9.54
N LEU A 132 -9.41 -2.97 -9.15
CA LEU A 132 -9.04 -4.24 -8.50
C LEU A 132 -8.29 -5.20 -9.43
N VAL A 133 -8.18 -4.89 -10.73
CA VAL A 133 -7.28 -5.59 -11.65
C VAL A 133 -5.82 -5.52 -11.21
N VAL A 134 -5.41 -4.45 -10.53
CA VAL A 134 -4.03 -4.24 -10.07
C VAL A 134 -3.61 -5.29 -9.04
N PRO A 135 -4.30 -5.44 -7.88
CA PRO A 135 -3.97 -6.51 -6.95
C PRO A 135 -4.21 -7.91 -7.54
N LEU A 136 -5.16 -8.08 -8.47
CA LEU A 136 -5.38 -9.35 -9.17
C LEU A 136 -4.17 -9.77 -10.02
N VAL A 137 -3.60 -8.85 -10.79
CA VAL A 137 -2.39 -9.10 -11.58
C VAL A 137 -1.23 -9.49 -10.68
N VAL A 138 -1.04 -8.79 -9.55
CA VAL A 138 0.02 -9.11 -8.59
C VAL A 138 -0.17 -10.51 -7.98
N LEU A 139 -1.41 -10.89 -7.65
CA LEU A 139 -1.74 -12.24 -7.17
C LEU A 139 -1.38 -13.32 -8.19
N ILE A 140 -1.77 -13.13 -9.45
CA ILE A 140 -1.53 -14.11 -10.51
C ILE A 140 -0.04 -14.20 -10.82
N LEU A 141 0.66 -13.07 -10.96
CA LEU A 141 2.11 -13.02 -11.17
C LEU A 141 2.85 -13.74 -10.04
N TRP A 142 2.48 -13.51 -8.78
CA TRP A 142 3.05 -14.22 -7.64
C TRP A 142 2.92 -15.74 -7.75
N GLY A 143 1.77 -16.22 -8.21
CA GLY A 143 1.51 -17.63 -8.48
C GLY A 143 2.43 -18.23 -9.55
N CYS A 144 2.98 -17.41 -10.44
CA CYS A 144 3.92 -17.79 -11.49
C CYS A 144 5.40 -17.69 -11.08
N LEU A 145 5.72 -17.06 -9.94
CA LEU A 145 7.11 -16.86 -9.51
C LEU A 145 7.72 -18.09 -8.84
N ARG A 146 8.98 -18.36 -9.19
CA ARG A 146 9.86 -19.32 -8.49
C ARG A 146 10.27 -18.77 -7.12
N GLU A 147 10.71 -19.64 -6.21
CA GLU A 147 11.12 -19.23 -4.86
C GLU A 147 12.30 -18.23 -4.89
N ASP A 148 13.28 -18.45 -5.76
CA ASP A 148 14.43 -17.54 -5.91
C ASP A 148 14.04 -16.16 -6.42
N GLU A 149 13.00 -16.07 -7.25
CA GLU A 149 12.45 -14.82 -7.77
C GLU A 149 11.68 -14.07 -6.68
N ARG A 150 10.89 -14.78 -5.87
CA ARG A 150 10.20 -14.21 -4.69
C ARG A 150 11.18 -13.58 -3.70
N ARG A 151 12.36 -14.19 -3.51
CA ARG A 151 13.44 -13.66 -2.67
C ARG A 151 14.09 -12.38 -3.22
N ARG A 152 13.89 -12.04 -4.49
CA ARG A 152 14.37 -10.79 -5.11
C ARG A 152 13.40 -9.62 -4.93
N LEU A 153 12.14 -9.88 -4.64
CA LEU A 153 11.08 -8.87 -4.58
C LEU A 153 11.31 -7.77 -3.52
N PRO A 154 11.87 -8.04 -2.31
CA PRO A 154 12.24 -6.95 -1.41
C PRO A 154 13.26 -5.98 -2.03
N GLY A 155 14.17 -6.50 -2.88
CA GLY A 155 15.11 -5.67 -3.62
C GLY A 155 14.44 -4.85 -4.72
N LEU A 156 13.47 -5.42 -5.43
CA LEU A 156 12.65 -4.67 -6.40
C LEU A 156 11.90 -3.53 -5.70
N LEU A 157 11.23 -3.81 -4.59
CA LEU A 157 10.53 -2.79 -3.80
C LEU A 157 11.48 -1.69 -3.31
N LEU A 158 12.69 -2.06 -2.85
CA LEU A 158 13.71 -1.10 -2.46
C LEU A 158 14.10 -0.17 -3.62
N ILE A 159 14.31 -0.72 -4.82
CA ILE A 159 14.63 0.07 -6.02
C ILE A 159 13.53 1.10 -6.30
N LEU A 160 12.25 0.69 -6.24
CA LEU A 160 11.12 1.58 -6.48
C LEU A 160 11.06 2.70 -5.43
N VAL A 161 11.21 2.37 -4.14
CA VAL A 161 11.22 3.37 -3.06
C VAL A 161 12.40 4.32 -3.20
N THR A 162 13.60 3.82 -3.48
CA THR A 162 14.80 4.65 -3.67
C THR A 162 14.68 5.53 -4.92
N ALA A 163 14.07 5.06 -6.00
CA ALA A 163 13.82 5.86 -7.19
C ALA A 163 12.79 6.98 -6.92
N SER A 164 11.71 6.69 -6.20
CA SER A 164 10.74 7.72 -5.79
C SER A 164 11.36 8.72 -4.80
N MET A 165 12.22 8.25 -3.89
CA MET A 165 12.99 9.10 -2.98
C MET A 165 13.91 10.06 -3.75
N ALA A 166 14.64 9.56 -4.76
CA ALA A 166 15.50 10.40 -5.58
C ALA A 166 14.72 11.50 -6.30
N LEU A 167 13.55 11.18 -6.86
CA LEU A 167 12.65 12.19 -7.44
C LEU A 167 12.17 13.20 -6.39
N GLY A 168 11.77 12.76 -5.20
CA GLY A 168 11.36 13.67 -4.11
C GLY A 168 12.50 14.61 -3.67
N LEU A 169 13.73 14.11 -3.59
CA LEU A 169 14.90 14.95 -3.31
C LEU A 169 15.17 15.96 -4.43
N LEU A 170 14.95 15.58 -5.70
CA LEU A 170 15.07 16.52 -6.82
C LEU A 170 13.97 17.58 -6.79
N GLN A 171 12.71 17.21 -6.53
CA GLN A 171 11.60 18.16 -6.34
C GLN A 171 11.90 19.22 -5.27
N PHE A 172 12.53 18.81 -4.15
CA PHE A 172 12.91 19.74 -3.08
C PHE A 172 13.91 20.83 -3.53
N THR A 173 14.70 20.58 -4.59
CA THR A 173 15.63 21.60 -5.11
C THR A 173 14.94 22.72 -5.90
N GLY A 174 13.60 22.67 -6.05
CA GLY A 174 12.82 23.60 -6.87
C GLY A 174 12.63 23.13 -8.32
N SER A 175 13.07 21.92 -8.65
CA SER A 175 12.81 21.31 -9.95
C SER A 175 11.33 20.94 -10.06
N VAL A 176 10.61 21.58 -10.99
CA VAL A 176 9.20 21.28 -11.26
C VAL A 176 9.10 20.07 -12.18
N PHE A 177 8.53 18.99 -11.67
CA PHE A 177 8.20 17.80 -12.45
C PHE A 177 6.68 17.69 -12.57
N ASP A 178 6.14 18.16 -13.70
CA ASP A 178 4.73 17.96 -14.02
C ASP A 178 4.55 16.60 -14.70
N ASN A 179 4.18 15.59 -13.91
CA ASN A 179 3.84 14.27 -14.44
C ASN A 179 2.33 14.24 -14.77
N PRO A 180 1.94 14.30 -16.06
CA PRO A 180 0.54 14.35 -16.46
C PRO A 180 -0.23 13.05 -16.14
N LEU A 181 0.48 11.94 -15.89
CA LEU A 181 -0.14 10.67 -15.52
C LEU A 181 -0.65 10.67 -14.07
N ILE A 182 -0.02 11.47 -13.21
CA ILE A 182 -0.31 11.52 -11.78
C ILE A 182 -1.06 12.81 -11.41
N ASN A 183 -0.86 13.88 -12.18
CA ASN A 183 -1.37 15.24 -11.90
C ASN A 183 -0.86 15.72 -10.53
N ASP A 184 0.47 15.81 -10.42
CA ASP A 184 1.18 16.12 -9.18
C ASP A 184 0.99 17.58 -8.76
N SER A 185 1.11 17.84 -7.45
CA SER A 185 1.02 19.20 -6.92
C SER A 185 2.38 19.88 -7.07
N ILE A 186 2.46 20.95 -7.86
CA ILE A 186 3.71 21.64 -8.24
C ILE A 186 4.55 22.08 -7.02
N ASP A 187 3.92 22.36 -5.88
CA ASP A 187 4.58 22.89 -4.67
C ASP A 187 4.80 21.85 -3.55
N GLN A 188 4.73 20.55 -3.84
CA GLN A 188 4.88 19.51 -2.82
C GLN A 188 5.99 18.50 -3.15
N VAL A 189 6.70 18.07 -2.10
CA VAL A 189 7.64 16.94 -2.19
C VAL A 189 6.86 15.63 -2.03
N SER A 190 6.53 15.02 -3.15
CA SER A 190 5.61 13.86 -3.25
C SER A 190 6.17 12.72 -4.11
N GLY A 191 7.34 12.90 -4.73
CA GLY A 191 8.05 11.89 -5.50
C GLY A 191 7.22 11.41 -6.70
N THR A 192 6.79 10.15 -6.65
CA THR A 192 5.92 9.54 -7.67
C THR A 192 4.48 9.40 -7.19
N PHE A 193 4.00 10.26 -6.29
CA PHE A 193 2.65 10.24 -5.75
C PHE A 193 2.01 11.60 -5.88
N ALA A 194 0.69 11.66 -6.06
CA ALA A 194 -0.04 12.93 -6.05
C ALA A 194 -0.22 13.54 -4.65
N ASN A 195 0.06 12.77 -3.60
CA ASN A 195 -0.13 13.16 -2.20
C ASN A 195 1.14 12.87 -1.40
N ARG A 196 1.72 13.91 -0.78
CA ARG A 196 2.92 13.83 0.07
C ARG A 196 2.80 12.83 1.22
N ASN A 197 1.60 12.61 1.78
CA ASN A 197 1.39 11.63 2.85
C ASN A 197 1.47 10.19 2.33
N HIS A 198 1.00 9.95 1.10
CA HIS A 198 1.12 8.64 0.45
C HIS A 198 2.60 8.35 0.13
N PHE A 199 3.32 9.36 -0.34
CA PHE A 199 4.77 9.28 -0.54
C PHE A 199 5.51 8.98 0.76
N ALA A 200 5.20 9.70 1.85
CA ALA A 200 5.83 9.46 3.14
C ALA A 200 5.56 8.05 3.68
N ALA A 201 4.35 7.52 3.51
CA ALA A 201 4.04 6.12 3.84
C ALA A 201 4.90 5.14 3.01
N PHE A 202 5.14 5.43 1.72
CA PHE A 202 5.99 4.63 0.86
C PHE A 202 7.48 4.69 1.27
N LEU A 203 7.98 5.86 1.67
CA LEU A 203 9.33 6.01 2.23
C LEU A 203 9.50 5.25 3.55
N ALA A 204 8.49 5.28 4.43
CA ALA A 204 8.47 4.52 5.68
C ALA A 204 8.56 3.00 5.45
N ILE A 205 7.93 2.49 4.40
CA ILE A 205 8.10 1.10 3.95
C ILE A 205 9.55 0.84 3.54
N GLY A 206 10.20 1.77 2.82
CA GLY A 206 11.63 1.72 2.50
C GLY A 206 12.53 1.56 3.73
N CYS A 207 12.21 2.26 4.83
CA CYS A 207 12.96 2.18 6.09
C CYS A 207 12.96 0.78 6.71
N VAL A 208 11.92 -0.04 6.46
CA VAL A 208 11.89 -1.45 6.88
C VAL A 208 12.59 -2.35 5.86
N VAL A 209 12.34 -2.11 4.57
CA VAL A 209 12.81 -2.97 3.48
C VAL A 209 14.32 -2.91 3.33
N ALA A 210 14.95 -1.73 3.48
CA ALA A 210 16.39 -1.55 3.28
C ALA A 210 17.25 -2.41 4.24
N PRO A 211 17.04 -2.39 5.57
CA PRO A 211 17.77 -3.28 6.49
C PRO A 211 17.49 -4.76 6.21
N VAL A 212 16.24 -5.14 5.95
CA VAL A 212 15.88 -6.54 5.67
C VAL A 212 16.54 -7.04 4.38
N TRP A 213 16.61 -6.19 3.35
CA TRP A 213 17.31 -6.49 2.11
C TRP A 213 18.81 -6.70 2.36
N ALA A 214 19.46 -5.79 3.08
CA ALA A 214 20.91 -5.86 3.35
C ALA A 214 21.32 -7.12 4.11
N PHE A 215 20.51 -7.52 5.10
CA PHE A 215 20.76 -8.65 5.98
C PHE A 215 19.88 -9.87 5.67
N ALA A 216 19.44 -9.99 4.41
CA ALA A 216 18.68 -11.14 3.95
C ALA A 216 19.45 -12.46 4.17
N GLU A 217 18.75 -13.49 4.66
CA GLU A 217 19.37 -14.78 4.97
C GLU A 217 20.07 -15.43 3.75
N GLY A 218 21.19 -16.11 4.01
CA GLY A 218 21.99 -16.78 2.98
C GLY A 218 22.89 -15.85 2.16
N ARG A 219 22.90 -14.53 2.44
CA ARG A 219 23.77 -13.56 1.75
C ARG A 219 24.71 -12.88 2.75
N LYS A 220 25.97 -12.70 2.35
CA LYS A 220 26.91 -11.87 3.10
C LYS A 220 26.48 -10.39 2.96
N PRO A 221 26.41 -9.61 4.05
CA PRO A 221 26.01 -8.21 3.98
C PRO A 221 26.91 -7.38 3.06
N GLY A 222 28.23 -7.54 3.14
CA GLY A 222 29.19 -6.95 2.20
C GLY A 222 28.91 -5.47 1.90
N TRP A 223 28.87 -5.11 0.61
CA TRP A 223 28.51 -3.77 0.13
C TRP A 223 27.05 -3.37 0.43
N ARG A 224 26.15 -4.33 0.66
CA ARG A 224 24.72 -4.06 0.85
C ARG A 224 24.44 -3.39 2.21
N ALA A 225 25.25 -3.69 3.23
CA ALA A 225 25.13 -3.05 4.54
C ALA A 225 25.39 -1.53 4.50
N PRO A 226 26.54 -1.03 4.01
CA PRO A 226 26.76 0.41 3.89
C PRO A 226 25.80 1.07 2.89
N THR A 227 25.44 0.39 1.79
CA THR A 227 24.43 0.91 0.86
C THR A 227 23.06 1.07 1.52
N ALA A 228 22.59 0.10 2.29
CA ALA A 228 21.31 0.22 3.00
C ALA A 228 21.36 1.29 4.09
N LEU A 229 22.49 1.47 4.78
CA LEU A 229 22.67 2.55 5.73
C LEU A 229 22.54 3.92 5.05
N GLY A 230 23.21 4.12 3.91
CA GLY A 230 23.11 5.34 3.11
C GLY A 230 21.70 5.59 2.59
N ILE A 231 21.03 4.54 2.07
CA ILE A 231 19.63 4.65 1.64
C ILE A 231 18.72 5.02 2.81
N VAL A 232 18.84 4.38 3.98
CA VAL A 232 18.03 4.71 5.16
C VAL A 232 18.24 6.15 5.60
N ALA A 233 19.49 6.64 5.61
CA ALA A 233 19.77 8.03 5.94
C ALA A 233 19.08 9.00 4.97
N LEU A 234 19.15 8.73 3.67
CA LEU A 234 18.47 9.53 2.64
C LEU A 234 16.94 9.41 2.72
N LEU A 235 16.39 8.24 3.06
CA LEU A 235 14.96 8.04 3.27
C LEU A 235 14.45 8.85 4.44
N VAL A 236 15.18 8.87 5.56
CA VAL A 236 14.85 9.69 6.73
C VAL A 236 14.90 11.18 6.39
N LEU A 237 15.90 11.61 5.62
CA LEU A 237 15.97 12.99 5.13
C LEU A 237 14.76 13.31 4.25
N ALA A 238 14.48 12.49 3.24
CA ALA A 238 13.33 12.68 2.35
C ALA A 238 11.99 12.70 3.12
N LEU A 239 11.83 11.86 4.15
CA LEU A 239 10.66 11.86 5.04
C LEU A 239 10.45 13.21 5.73
N LEU A 240 11.51 13.83 6.23
CA LEU A 240 11.42 15.18 6.81
C LEU A 240 10.98 16.21 5.77
N LEU A 241 11.54 16.12 4.56
CA LEU A 241 11.25 17.06 3.47
C LEU A 241 9.80 16.97 2.98
N THR A 242 9.12 15.83 3.16
CA THR A 242 7.68 15.72 2.85
C THR A 242 6.81 16.63 3.71
N GLY A 243 7.26 17.02 4.92
CA GLY A 243 6.44 17.74 5.90
C GLY A 243 5.25 16.93 6.46
N SER A 244 5.21 15.61 6.25
CA SER A 244 4.14 14.73 6.73
C SER A 244 4.42 14.23 8.15
N ARG A 245 3.63 14.68 9.14
CA ARG A 245 3.77 14.25 10.55
C ARG A 245 3.51 12.76 10.74
N ALA A 246 2.39 12.29 10.16
CA ALA A 246 2.06 10.88 10.13
C ALA A 246 3.17 10.09 9.42
N GLY A 247 3.68 10.61 8.30
CA GLY A 247 4.82 10.05 7.58
C GLY A 247 6.08 9.87 8.45
N ILE A 248 6.45 10.89 9.24
CA ILE A 248 7.60 10.81 10.15
C ILE A 248 7.40 9.71 11.21
N LEU A 249 6.22 9.66 11.84
CA LEU A 249 5.89 8.61 12.81
C LEU A 249 5.96 7.21 12.18
N LEU A 250 5.38 7.05 11.00
CA LEU A 250 5.47 5.79 10.24
C LEU A 250 6.91 5.44 9.90
N GLY A 251 7.75 6.43 9.57
CA GLY A 251 9.18 6.26 9.34
C GLY A 251 9.94 5.76 10.56
N VAL A 252 9.61 6.29 11.75
CA VAL A 252 10.17 5.82 13.03
C VAL A 252 9.78 4.36 13.30
N ILE A 253 8.50 4.03 13.12
CA ILE A 253 8.00 2.65 13.22
C ILE A 253 8.74 1.74 12.24
N GLY A 254 8.88 2.21 10.99
CA GLY A 254 9.54 1.47 9.93
C GLY A 254 11.02 1.20 10.22
N LEU A 255 11.74 2.22 10.70
CA LEU A 255 13.14 2.09 11.11
C LEU A 255 13.29 1.14 12.30
N GLY A 256 12.45 1.29 13.34
CA GLY A 256 12.46 0.44 14.52
C GLY A 256 12.26 -1.04 14.18
N PHE A 257 11.26 -1.35 13.37
CA PHE A 257 11.02 -2.72 12.91
C PHE A 257 12.09 -3.21 11.92
N GLY A 258 12.60 -2.35 11.03
CA GLY A 258 13.69 -2.70 10.12
C GLY A 258 14.94 -3.17 10.87
N LEU A 259 15.32 -2.43 11.93
CA LEU A 259 16.42 -2.79 12.81
C LEU A 259 16.14 -4.06 13.62
N LEU A 260 14.91 -4.22 14.13
CA LEU A 260 14.50 -5.42 14.86
C LEU A 260 14.60 -6.67 13.98
N LEU A 261 14.17 -6.57 12.71
CA LEU A 261 14.22 -7.66 11.74
C LEU A 261 15.65 -7.95 11.25
N ALA A 262 16.50 -6.93 11.18
CA ALA A 262 17.90 -7.07 10.79
C ALA A 262 18.85 -7.37 11.96
N ARG A 263 18.35 -7.41 13.21
CA ARG A 263 19.16 -7.45 14.44
C ARG A 263 20.25 -8.53 14.45
N ASP A 264 19.92 -9.73 13.99
CA ASP A 264 20.83 -10.89 14.08
C ASP A 264 21.93 -10.78 13.01
N GLY A 265 21.59 -10.25 11.82
CA GLY A 265 22.56 -9.93 10.77
C GLY A 265 23.49 -8.78 11.16
N ILE A 266 22.95 -7.72 11.76
CA ILE A 266 23.70 -6.58 12.28
C ILE A 266 24.67 -7.06 13.37
N ARG A 267 24.20 -7.82 14.36
CA ARG A 267 25.04 -8.36 15.44
C ARG A 267 26.18 -9.22 14.89
N ARG A 268 25.90 -10.14 13.96
CA ARG A 268 26.94 -10.99 13.34
C ARG A 268 28.01 -10.17 12.63
N THR A 269 27.61 -9.11 11.94
CA THR A 269 28.53 -8.22 11.21
C THR A 269 29.39 -7.41 12.18
N LEU A 270 28.77 -6.86 13.21
CA LEU A 270 29.42 -6.03 14.23
C LEU A 270 30.26 -6.83 15.24
N ARG A 271 30.24 -8.17 15.24
CA ARG A 271 31.10 -8.99 16.13
C ARG A 271 32.60 -8.71 15.98
N HIS A 272 33.04 -8.21 14.82
CA HIS A 272 34.43 -7.85 14.55
C HIS A 272 34.77 -6.41 14.97
N TYR A 273 33.77 -5.63 15.39
CA TYR A 273 33.92 -4.25 15.81
C TYR A 273 33.90 -4.14 17.35
N PRO A 274 34.43 -3.04 17.92
CA PRO A 274 34.39 -2.79 19.35
C PRO A 274 32.96 -2.86 19.91
N ARG A 275 32.81 -3.36 21.14
CA ARG A 275 31.50 -3.55 21.80
C ARG A 275 30.69 -2.27 21.98
N TRP A 276 31.32 -1.10 21.91
CA TRP A 276 30.67 0.22 21.99
C TRP A 276 29.96 0.64 20.68
N VAL A 277 30.29 0.05 19.54
CA VAL A 277 29.70 0.45 18.24
C VAL A 277 28.20 0.15 18.18
N PHE A 278 27.78 -1.00 18.72
CA PHE A 278 26.37 -1.39 18.75
C PHE A 278 25.50 -0.44 19.61
N PRO A 279 25.84 -0.12 20.87
CA PRO A 279 25.10 0.87 21.65
C PRO A 279 25.22 2.29 21.08
N ALA A 280 26.36 2.67 20.48
CA ALA A 280 26.49 3.96 19.80
C ALA A 280 25.56 4.09 18.59
N LEU A 281 25.41 3.03 17.80
CA LEU A 281 24.46 2.99 16.68
C LEU A 281 23.01 3.15 17.18
N ILE A 282 22.64 2.43 18.24
CA ILE A 282 21.32 2.57 18.88
C ILE A 282 21.13 4.01 19.39
N GLY A 283 22.13 4.57 20.08
CA GLY A 283 22.10 5.95 20.57
C GLY A 283 21.93 6.97 19.45
N ALA A 284 22.64 6.81 18.32
CA ALA A 284 22.50 7.67 17.15
C ALA A 284 21.10 7.57 16.52
N ILE A 285 20.52 6.38 16.45
CA ILE A 285 19.14 6.19 15.98
C ILE A 285 18.13 6.84 16.92
N VAL A 286 18.29 6.67 18.24
CA VAL A 286 17.42 7.30 19.23
C VAL A 286 17.52 8.83 19.14
N LEU A 287 18.73 9.36 19.01
CA LEU A 287 18.95 10.80 18.83
C LEU A 287 18.34 11.30 17.52
N LEU A 288 18.49 10.55 16.43
CA LEU A 288 17.86 10.85 15.15
C LEU A 288 16.34 10.90 15.31
N VAL A 289 15.73 9.84 15.84
CA VAL A 289 14.27 9.75 16.08
C VAL A 289 13.78 10.89 16.98
N ALA A 290 14.50 11.20 18.06
CA ALA A 290 14.18 12.32 18.94
C ALA A 290 14.28 13.66 18.21
N GLY A 291 15.33 13.84 17.40
CA GLY A 291 15.51 15.01 16.53
C GLY A 291 14.38 15.16 15.51
N LEU A 292 13.95 14.06 14.88
CA LEU A 292 12.81 14.04 13.95
C LEU A 292 11.51 14.45 14.67
N ALA A 293 11.28 13.93 15.88
CA ALA A 293 10.10 14.26 16.68
C ALA A 293 10.10 15.75 17.09
N VAL A 294 11.23 16.27 17.57
CA VAL A 294 11.38 17.69 17.91
C VAL A 294 11.20 18.57 16.67
N ALA A 295 11.83 18.23 15.54
CA ALA A 295 11.67 18.95 14.28
C ALA A 295 10.19 18.98 13.84
N SER A 296 9.48 17.86 13.98
CA SER A 296 8.04 17.78 13.68
C SER A 296 7.20 18.70 14.58
N ILE A 297 7.52 18.78 15.88
CA ILE A 297 6.82 19.66 16.84
C ILE A 297 7.11 21.13 16.55
N LEU A 298 8.36 21.46 16.23
CA LEU A 298 8.76 22.84 15.90
C LEU A 298 8.14 23.30 14.57
N ALA A 299 8.10 22.43 13.56
CA ALA A 299 7.41 22.69 12.30
C ALA A 299 5.90 22.91 12.53
N ASP A 300 5.27 22.19 13.48
CA ASP A 300 3.87 22.43 13.82
C ASP A 300 3.64 23.85 14.33
N ARG A 301 4.46 24.31 15.27
CA ARG A 301 4.36 25.67 15.82
C ARG A 301 4.65 26.77 14.78
N ALA A 302 5.63 26.56 13.90
CA ALA A 302 5.95 27.53 12.86
C ALA A 302 4.81 27.67 11.83
N VAL A 303 4.25 26.54 11.38
CA VAL A 303 3.17 26.54 10.38
C VAL A 303 1.82 26.89 11.03
N SER A 304 1.59 26.64 12.32
CA SER A 304 0.38 27.12 13.04
C SER A 304 0.39 28.64 13.20
N VAL A 305 1.54 29.25 13.49
CA VAL A 305 1.65 30.71 13.64
C VAL A 305 1.50 31.44 12.29
N HIS A 306 1.98 30.88 11.18
CA HIS A 306 1.78 31.46 9.85
C HIS A 306 0.34 31.24 9.30
N ARG A 307 -0.31 30.10 9.57
CA ARG A 307 -1.66 29.77 9.04
C ARG A 307 -2.82 30.46 9.74
N VAL A 308 -2.64 30.98 10.95
CA VAL A 308 -3.67 31.83 11.60
C VAL A 308 -3.96 33.09 10.77
N PHE A 309 -3.04 33.51 9.90
CA PHE A 309 -3.23 34.64 9.01
C PHE A 309 -3.69 34.27 7.59
N GLU A 310 -3.61 32.99 7.19
CA GLU A 310 -4.03 32.51 5.86
C GLU A 310 -4.64 31.09 5.94
N ASN A 311 -5.98 31.03 6.05
CA ASN A 311 -6.85 29.87 5.81
C ASN A 311 -6.66 28.58 6.66
N ALA A 312 -7.79 28.03 7.13
CA ALA A 312 -7.88 26.81 7.95
C ALA A 312 -7.09 25.62 7.35
N SER A 313 -6.33 24.92 8.20
CA SER A 313 -5.42 23.89 7.75
C SER A 313 -6.15 22.65 7.20
N VAL A 314 -5.47 21.86 6.36
CA VAL A 314 -5.99 20.55 5.89
C VAL A 314 -6.31 19.60 7.06
N ALA A 315 -5.58 19.72 8.18
CA ALA A 315 -5.83 18.92 9.37
C ALA A 315 -7.14 19.34 10.06
N ASP A 316 -7.36 20.64 10.25
CA ASP A 316 -8.62 21.19 10.81
C ASP A 316 -9.83 20.76 9.97
N ARG A 317 -9.66 20.71 8.63
CA ARG A 317 -10.72 20.24 7.72
C ARG A 317 -11.07 18.77 7.90
N ARG A 318 -10.08 17.90 8.17
CA ARG A 318 -10.33 16.46 8.43
C ARG A 318 -11.08 16.24 9.73
N GLU A 319 -10.70 16.97 10.78
CA GLU A 319 -11.36 16.90 12.09
C GLU A 319 -12.82 17.38 12.00
N ASN A 320 -13.07 18.46 11.26
CA ASN A 320 -14.42 19.00 11.06
C ASN A 320 -15.28 18.14 10.10
N ALA A 321 -14.68 17.41 9.16
CA ALA A 321 -15.41 16.55 8.23
C ALA A 321 -15.78 15.17 8.83
N LEU A 322 -15.06 14.69 9.85
CA LEU A 322 -15.29 13.36 10.44
C LEU A 322 -16.74 13.17 10.96
N PRO A 323 -17.36 14.12 11.68
CA PRO A 323 -18.77 14.00 12.08
C PRO A 323 -19.73 13.84 10.89
N VAL A 324 -19.46 14.53 9.79
CA VAL A 324 -20.26 14.45 8.55
C VAL A 324 -20.12 13.05 7.94
N VAL A 325 -18.89 12.54 7.82
CA VAL A 325 -18.64 11.18 7.30
C VAL A 325 -19.32 10.12 8.17
N LEU A 326 -19.28 10.25 9.49
CA LEU A 326 -19.97 9.34 10.41
C LEU A 326 -21.50 9.41 10.26
N ALA A 327 -22.07 10.59 10.03
CA ALA A 327 -23.49 10.74 9.73
C ALA A 327 -23.85 10.08 8.39
N MET A 328 -23.01 10.23 7.36
CA MET A 328 -23.19 9.55 6.08
C MET A 328 -23.16 8.03 6.23
N VAL A 329 -22.21 7.48 7.02
CA VAL A 329 -22.16 6.03 7.30
C VAL A 329 -23.49 5.56 7.87
N LYS A 330 -24.05 6.28 8.85
CA LYS A 330 -25.37 5.95 9.42
C LYS A 330 -26.49 6.05 8.39
N ALA A 331 -26.44 7.04 7.50
CA ALA A 331 -27.48 7.28 6.50
C ALA A 331 -27.56 6.20 5.41
N TYR A 332 -26.43 5.57 5.06
CA TYR A 332 -26.36 4.57 3.99
C TYR A 332 -26.19 3.12 4.49
N PHE A 333 -25.98 2.90 5.78
CA PHE A 333 -25.90 1.56 6.38
C PHE A 333 -27.28 0.85 6.30
N PRO A 334 -27.35 -0.47 6.03
CA PRO A 334 -26.26 -1.45 5.97
C PRO A 334 -25.68 -1.71 4.58
N PHE A 335 -26.20 -1.09 3.51
CA PHE A 335 -25.79 -1.42 2.13
C PHE A 335 -24.61 -0.59 1.62
N GLY A 336 -24.39 0.58 2.23
CA GLY A 336 -23.37 1.53 1.80
C GLY A 336 -23.83 2.39 0.62
N ALA A 337 -23.02 3.41 0.32
CA ALA A 337 -23.32 4.41 -0.69
C ALA A 337 -22.84 4.01 -2.12
N GLY A 338 -21.90 3.07 -2.20
CA GLY A 338 -21.24 2.63 -3.43
C GLY A 338 -19.79 3.10 -3.53
N PHE A 339 -18.88 2.21 -3.93
CA PHE A 339 -17.45 2.51 -4.00
C PHE A 339 -17.11 3.63 -4.99
N GLY A 340 -16.22 4.51 -4.54
CA GLY A 340 -15.63 5.57 -5.39
C GLY A 340 -16.50 6.82 -5.57
N GLY A 341 -17.74 6.81 -5.08
CA GLY A 341 -18.68 7.95 -5.19
C GLY A 341 -18.58 8.97 -4.07
N PHE A 342 -17.51 8.94 -3.25
CA PHE A 342 -17.41 9.73 -2.02
C PHE A 342 -17.64 11.23 -2.27
N ASP A 343 -16.93 11.86 -3.22
CA ASP A 343 -17.03 13.30 -3.49
C ASP A 343 -18.46 13.72 -3.85
N GLN A 344 -19.10 13.01 -4.78
CA GLN A 344 -20.47 13.33 -5.20
C GLN A 344 -21.47 13.19 -4.06
N ILE A 345 -21.28 12.19 -3.19
CA ILE A 345 -22.19 11.91 -2.08
C ILE A 345 -21.91 12.88 -0.92
N PHE A 346 -20.65 13.23 -0.67
CA PHE A 346 -20.26 14.18 0.37
C PHE A 346 -20.86 15.55 0.11
N ARG A 347 -20.88 16.04 -1.14
CA ARG A 347 -21.50 17.32 -1.52
C ARG A 347 -22.99 17.43 -1.19
N ILE A 348 -23.70 16.31 -1.04
CA ILE A 348 -25.12 16.29 -0.61
C ILE A 348 -25.22 16.57 0.90
N HIS A 349 -24.20 16.18 1.67
CA HIS A 349 -24.16 16.26 3.13
C HIS A 349 -23.22 17.36 3.64
N GLU A 350 -22.53 18.07 2.75
CA GLU A 350 -21.52 19.08 3.09
C GLU A 350 -22.19 20.30 3.76
N PRO A 351 -21.86 20.62 5.02
CA PRO A 351 -22.40 21.77 5.72
C PRO A 351 -21.83 23.08 5.16
N PHE A 352 -22.60 24.17 5.26
CA PHE A 352 -22.20 25.49 4.76
C PHE A 352 -20.85 25.97 5.29
N ASP A 353 -20.53 25.68 6.55
CA ASP A 353 -19.28 26.09 7.19
C ASP A 353 -18.03 25.37 6.64
N LEU A 354 -18.22 24.27 5.88
CA LEU A 354 -17.15 23.54 5.21
C LEU A 354 -16.97 23.92 3.74
N LEU A 355 -17.87 24.74 3.18
CA LEU A 355 -17.80 25.14 1.77
C LEU A 355 -16.56 26.00 1.50
N THR A 356 -15.83 25.64 0.46
CA THR A 356 -14.65 26.37 0.01
C THR A 356 -14.46 26.20 -1.50
N TYR A 357 -13.53 26.94 -2.11
CA TYR A 357 -13.22 26.86 -3.54
C TYR A 357 -12.48 25.55 -3.93
N THR A 358 -12.23 24.68 -2.96
CA THR A 358 -11.65 23.34 -3.16
C THR A 358 -12.63 22.28 -2.63
N TYR A 359 -12.69 21.11 -3.26
CA TYR A 359 -13.62 20.06 -2.84
C TYR A 359 -12.94 19.03 -1.93
N PHE A 360 -13.71 18.46 -1.00
CA PHE A 360 -13.26 17.39 -0.12
C PHE A 360 -13.34 16.05 -0.83
N ASN A 361 -12.23 15.65 -1.46
CA ASN A 361 -12.21 14.58 -2.45
C ASN A 361 -12.37 13.16 -1.87
N GLN A 362 -12.04 12.94 -0.59
CA GLN A 362 -12.05 11.63 0.08
C GLN A 362 -12.28 11.78 1.60
N ALA A 363 -12.73 10.70 2.25
CA ALA A 363 -12.93 10.67 3.70
C ALA A 363 -11.64 10.86 4.53
N HIS A 364 -10.47 10.74 3.91
CA HIS A 364 -9.16 10.73 4.58
C HIS A 364 -9.01 9.66 5.68
N ASP A 365 -9.79 8.58 5.58
CA ASP A 365 -9.72 7.37 6.37
C ASP A 365 -10.21 6.22 5.47
N ASP A 366 -9.31 5.35 5.03
CA ASP A 366 -9.65 4.21 4.17
C ASP A 366 -10.56 3.21 4.90
N LEU A 367 -10.38 3.04 6.22
CA LEU A 367 -11.14 2.07 7.01
C LEU A 367 -12.60 2.52 7.11
N LEU A 368 -12.82 3.78 7.44
CA LEU A 368 -14.15 4.37 7.50
C LEU A 368 -14.81 4.44 6.12
N ALA A 369 -14.04 4.75 5.08
CA ALA A 369 -14.54 4.81 3.72
C ALA A 369 -15.00 3.43 3.21
N VAL A 370 -14.33 2.32 3.57
CA VAL A 370 -14.79 0.97 3.23
C VAL A 370 -16.17 0.67 3.85
N VAL A 371 -16.41 1.14 5.07
CA VAL A 371 -17.71 0.98 5.76
C VAL A 371 -18.78 1.88 5.12
N LEU A 372 -18.44 3.13 4.79
CA LEU A 372 -19.36 4.05 4.10
C LEU A 372 -19.77 3.52 2.72
N ASP A 373 -18.78 3.10 1.92
CA ASP A 373 -19.00 2.72 0.53
C ASP A 373 -19.61 1.33 0.41
N GLY A 374 -19.14 0.37 1.21
CA GLY A 374 -19.50 -1.06 1.15
C GLY A 374 -20.48 -1.54 2.23
N GLY A 375 -20.85 -0.68 3.18
CA GLY A 375 -21.78 -1.01 4.27
C GLY A 375 -21.29 -2.16 5.15
N LEU A 376 -22.24 -2.98 5.63
CA LEU A 376 -21.98 -4.15 6.46
C LEU A 376 -21.09 -5.18 5.74
N ALA A 377 -21.31 -5.42 4.45
CA ALA A 377 -20.51 -6.37 3.68
C ALA A 377 -19.04 -5.90 3.58
N GLY A 378 -18.82 -4.60 3.32
CA GLY A 378 -17.49 -3.99 3.34
C GLY A 378 -16.83 -4.11 4.71
N ALA A 379 -17.57 -3.82 5.79
CA ALA A 379 -17.09 -3.94 7.17
C ALA A 379 -16.67 -5.38 7.51
N VAL A 380 -17.45 -6.39 7.12
CA VAL A 380 -17.11 -7.81 7.35
C VAL A 380 -15.83 -8.21 6.61
N ILE A 381 -15.68 -7.81 5.35
CA ILE A 381 -14.46 -8.11 4.58
C ILE A 381 -13.24 -7.42 5.20
N LEU A 382 -13.38 -6.15 5.62
CA LEU A 382 -12.32 -5.40 6.27
C LEU A 382 -11.89 -6.07 7.58
N LEU A 383 -12.84 -6.41 8.46
CA LEU A 383 -12.57 -7.07 9.74
C LEU A 383 -11.98 -8.47 9.54
N ALA A 384 -12.44 -9.23 8.55
CA ALA A 384 -11.85 -10.51 8.19
C ALA A 384 -10.39 -10.37 7.72
N GLY A 385 -10.10 -9.35 6.90
CA GLY A 385 -8.75 -9.03 6.44
C GLY A 385 -7.82 -8.62 7.58
N LEU A 386 -8.25 -7.71 8.44
CA LEU A 386 -7.50 -7.27 9.62
C LEU A 386 -7.28 -8.42 10.61
N GLY A 387 -8.32 -9.19 10.91
CA GLY A 387 -8.25 -10.36 11.79
C GLY A 387 -7.28 -11.41 11.25
N TRP A 388 -7.35 -11.71 9.95
CA TRP A 388 -6.39 -12.59 9.30
C TRP A 388 -4.96 -12.06 9.39
N ALA A 389 -4.74 -10.77 9.09
CA ALA A 389 -3.42 -10.15 9.13
C ALA A 389 -2.81 -10.19 10.53
N VAL A 390 -3.61 -9.95 11.57
CA VAL A 390 -3.19 -10.07 12.98
C VAL A 390 -2.81 -11.51 13.32
N LEU A 391 -3.68 -12.48 13.02
CA LEU A 391 -3.42 -13.90 13.32
C LEU A 391 -2.22 -14.45 12.54
N ALA A 392 -2.07 -14.08 11.27
CA ALA A 392 -0.91 -14.44 10.45
C ALA A 392 0.37 -13.77 10.98
N SER A 393 0.30 -12.51 11.40
CA SER A 393 1.42 -11.82 12.05
C SER A 393 1.84 -12.54 13.34
N MET A 394 0.90 -12.83 14.24
CA MET A 394 1.18 -13.56 15.48
C MET A 394 1.90 -14.88 15.21
N ARG A 395 1.49 -15.64 14.19
CA ARG A 395 2.17 -16.86 13.75
C ARG A 395 3.58 -16.59 13.23
N ALA A 396 3.78 -15.57 12.41
CA ALA A 396 5.11 -15.21 11.88
C ALA A 396 6.10 -14.77 12.98
N TRP A 397 5.60 -14.13 14.04
CA TRP A 397 6.42 -13.55 15.11
C TRP A 397 6.68 -14.51 16.29
N ARG A 398 5.76 -15.41 16.65
CA ARG A 398 5.90 -16.36 17.78
C ARG A 398 7.02 -17.39 17.62
N THR A 399 7.29 -17.76 16.39
CA THR A 399 8.25 -18.79 16.01
C THR A 399 9.53 -18.15 15.48
N GLY A 400 10.70 -18.62 15.89
CA GLY A 400 12.00 -18.04 15.48
C GLY A 400 12.17 -17.94 13.96
N ALA A 401 12.73 -16.82 13.49
CA ALA A 401 13.06 -16.58 12.08
C ALA A 401 14.36 -17.32 11.69
N ARG A 402 14.26 -18.65 11.60
CA ARG A 402 15.35 -19.52 11.13
C ARG A 402 15.37 -19.73 9.60
N THR A 403 14.41 -19.13 8.87
CA THR A 403 14.27 -19.29 7.42
C THR A 403 13.93 -17.97 6.72
N GLY A 404 14.42 -17.79 5.48
CA GLY A 404 14.25 -16.57 4.70
C GLY A 404 12.78 -16.27 4.39
N ALA A 405 11.97 -17.31 4.19
CA ALA A 405 10.52 -17.18 4.02
C ALA A 405 9.83 -16.56 5.25
N ARG A 406 10.31 -16.87 6.46
CA ARG A 406 9.78 -16.28 7.70
C ARG A 406 10.25 -14.83 7.89
N GLN A 407 11.46 -14.49 7.44
CA GLN A 407 11.92 -13.10 7.42
C GLN A 407 11.05 -12.24 6.48
N THR A 408 10.71 -12.74 5.29
CA THR A 408 9.79 -12.05 4.37
C THR A 408 8.37 -11.98 4.91
N ALA A 409 7.86 -13.01 5.60
CA ALA A 409 6.55 -12.95 6.24
C ALA A 409 6.46 -11.86 7.32
N ARG A 410 7.51 -11.71 8.14
CA ARG A 410 7.58 -10.62 9.12
C ARG A 410 7.72 -9.24 8.45
N LEU A 411 8.46 -9.14 7.34
CA LEU A 411 8.49 -7.92 6.53
C LEU A 411 7.08 -7.56 6.03
N GLY A 412 6.34 -8.53 5.47
CA GLY A 412 4.96 -8.35 5.05
C GLY A 412 4.03 -7.89 6.19
N SER A 413 4.17 -8.48 7.37
CA SER A 413 3.47 -8.06 8.59
C SER A 413 3.69 -6.59 8.94
N VAL A 414 4.94 -6.11 8.90
CA VAL A 414 5.28 -4.70 9.21
C VAL A 414 4.78 -3.76 8.12
N ILE A 415 4.90 -4.13 6.85
CA ILE A 415 4.39 -3.32 5.74
C ILE A 415 2.88 -3.14 5.85
N LEU A 416 2.13 -4.22 6.11
CA LEU A 416 0.68 -4.13 6.34
C LEU A 416 0.34 -3.24 7.54
N LEU A 417 1.09 -3.33 8.64
CA LEU A 417 0.91 -2.45 9.79
C LEU A 417 1.10 -0.97 9.40
N ILE A 418 2.18 -0.64 8.66
CA ILE A 418 2.44 0.73 8.19
C ILE A 418 1.29 1.23 7.32
N VAL A 419 0.79 0.41 6.39
CA VAL A 419 -0.32 0.81 5.52
C VAL A 419 -1.61 1.00 6.33
N VAL A 420 -1.95 0.10 7.25
CA VAL A 420 -3.15 0.25 8.11
C VAL A 420 -3.09 1.52 8.94
N LEU A 421 -1.92 1.83 9.55
CA LEU A 421 -1.75 3.07 10.31
C LEU A 421 -1.83 4.32 9.42
N ALA A 422 -1.27 4.27 8.21
CA ALA A 422 -1.39 5.36 7.25
C ALA A 422 -2.84 5.55 6.75
N SER A 423 -3.56 4.44 6.55
CA SER A 423 -4.96 4.37 6.14
C SER A 423 -5.96 4.83 7.20
N ALA A 424 -5.53 4.96 8.46
CA ALA A 424 -6.35 5.52 9.54
C ALA A 424 -6.30 7.06 9.59
N VAL A 425 -5.35 7.69 8.89
CA VAL A 425 -5.13 9.15 8.90
C VAL A 425 -5.20 9.75 7.50
N ASP A 426 -5.09 8.91 6.47
CA ASP A 426 -5.22 9.27 5.06
C ASP A 426 -5.71 8.05 4.25
N TYR A 427 -5.61 8.09 2.92
CA TYR A 427 -6.14 7.05 2.02
C TYR A 427 -5.11 6.45 1.03
N PRO A 428 -3.90 6.06 1.48
CA PRO A 428 -2.84 5.61 0.57
C PRO A 428 -3.16 4.31 -0.15
N ALA A 429 -3.98 3.43 0.43
CA ALA A 429 -4.28 2.10 -0.11
C ALA A 429 -5.05 2.14 -1.44
N ARG A 430 -5.62 3.30 -1.79
CA ARG A 430 -6.33 3.54 -3.06
C ARG A 430 -5.42 3.75 -4.26
N THR A 431 -4.14 4.05 -4.05
CA THR A 431 -3.20 4.25 -5.16
C THR A 431 -2.79 2.88 -5.75
N PRO A 432 -2.73 2.71 -7.08
CA PRO A 432 -2.32 1.44 -7.67
C PRO A 432 -0.98 0.91 -7.16
N MET A 433 -0.01 1.80 -6.91
CA MET A 433 1.28 1.42 -6.33
C MET A 433 1.11 0.78 -4.95
N MET A 434 0.33 1.41 -4.05
CA MET A 434 0.10 0.87 -2.72
C MET A 434 -0.78 -0.38 -2.73
N MET A 435 -1.75 -0.50 -3.65
CA MET A 435 -2.51 -1.74 -3.85
C MET A 435 -1.57 -2.92 -4.14
N ALA A 436 -0.58 -2.73 -5.02
CA ALA A 436 0.41 -3.74 -5.34
C ALA A 436 1.31 -4.06 -4.13
N VAL A 437 1.75 -3.04 -3.37
CA VAL A 437 2.56 -3.22 -2.17
C VAL A 437 1.80 -3.97 -1.07
N VAL A 438 0.55 -3.63 -0.82
CA VAL A 438 -0.34 -4.35 0.13
C VAL A 438 -0.50 -5.79 -0.30
N MET A 439 -0.74 -6.04 -1.60
CA MET A 439 -0.89 -7.38 -2.13
C MET A 439 0.39 -8.21 -1.94
N LEU A 440 1.56 -7.67 -2.28
CA LEU A 440 2.85 -8.34 -2.06
C LEU A 440 3.11 -8.61 -0.57
N ALA A 441 2.81 -7.64 0.30
CA ALA A 441 2.97 -7.79 1.74
C ALA A 441 2.06 -8.88 2.33
N ALA A 442 0.79 -8.92 1.89
CA ALA A 442 -0.14 -9.97 2.25
C ALA A 442 0.31 -11.35 1.74
N LEU A 443 0.84 -11.44 0.52
CA LEU A 443 1.34 -12.69 -0.04
C LEU A 443 2.59 -13.20 0.69
N TRP A 444 3.54 -12.32 1.03
CA TRP A 444 4.67 -12.69 1.89
C TRP A 444 4.20 -13.17 3.26
N LEU A 445 3.21 -12.50 3.86
CA LEU A 445 2.66 -12.89 5.14
C LEU A 445 1.89 -14.21 5.08
N ALA A 446 1.25 -14.53 3.94
CA ALA A 446 0.53 -15.78 3.72
C ALA A 446 1.48 -16.96 3.45
N ASP A 447 2.60 -16.71 2.76
CA ASP A 447 3.59 -17.72 2.37
C ASP A 447 4.51 -18.13 3.53
N GLN A 448 3.92 -18.55 4.66
CA GLN A 448 4.63 -18.96 5.87
C GLN A 448 5.10 -20.42 5.84
N ARG A 449 5.33 -21.00 4.65
CA ARG A 449 5.57 -22.46 4.47
C ARG A 449 6.42 -23.03 5.60
N ASP A 450 5.79 -23.87 6.40
CA ASP A 450 6.46 -24.57 7.49
C ASP A 450 7.43 -25.58 6.91
N ALA A 451 8.72 -25.45 7.26
CA ALA A 451 9.68 -26.53 7.11
C ALA A 451 9.28 -27.81 7.89
N ALA A 452 8.20 -27.76 8.68
CA ALA A 452 7.68 -28.89 9.45
C ALA A 452 6.94 -29.95 8.60
N GLY A 453 6.67 -29.69 7.32
CA GLY A 453 6.02 -30.64 6.41
C GLY A 453 6.97 -31.68 5.79
N GLN A 454 8.28 -31.47 5.83
CA GLN A 454 9.26 -32.49 5.47
C GLN A 454 9.55 -33.35 6.70
N ARG A 455 8.63 -34.25 7.05
CA ARG A 455 9.05 -35.44 7.82
C ARG A 455 10.09 -36.13 6.94
N PRO A 456 11.32 -36.37 7.43
CA PRO A 456 12.23 -37.26 6.72
C PRO A 456 11.48 -38.58 6.54
N LEU A 457 11.35 -39.04 5.29
CA LEU A 457 10.92 -40.40 5.05
C LEU A 457 11.82 -41.31 5.91
N PRO A 458 11.25 -42.24 6.72
CA PRO A 458 12.08 -43.15 7.49
C PRO A 458 12.98 -43.86 6.49
N ALA A 459 14.29 -43.75 6.70
CA ALA A 459 15.28 -44.44 5.89
C ALA A 459 14.90 -45.91 5.85
N THR A 460 14.51 -46.40 4.66
CA THR A 460 14.33 -47.82 4.39
C THR A 460 15.63 -48.50 4.76
N ARG A 461 15.64 -49.18 5.92
CA ARG A 461 16.68 -50.13 6.26
C ARG A 461 16.69 -51.18 5.16
N GLN A 462 17.79 -51.27 4.42
CA GLN A 462 18.04 -52.41 3.57
C GLN A 462 18.16 -53.65 4.48
N PRO A 463 17.43 -54.75 4.19
CA PRO A 463 17.69 -56.01 4.86
C PRO A 463 19.05 -56.56 4.38
N ILE A 464 19.78 -57.12 5.33
CA ILE A 464 21.08 -57.79 5.19
C ILE A 464 20.95 -59.02 4.29
#